data_AF-A0A1Q3J496-F1
#
_entry.id   AF-A0A1Q3J496-F1
#
_cell.length_a   1.000
_cell.length_b   1.000
_cell.length_c   1.000
_cell.angle_alpha   90.00
_cell.angle_beta   90.00
_cell.angle_gamma   90.00
#
_symmetry.space_group_name_H-M   'P 1'
#
loop_
_entity.id
_entity.type
_entity.pdbx_description
1 polymer ?
#
loop_
_entity_poly.entity_id
_entity_poly.type
_entity_poly.pdbx_seq_one_letter_code
_entity_poly.pdbx_strand_id
1 'polypeptide(L)'
;MASPAAAADLQIGTWFGHGQPSDKAAMYIDRMNPDGSFRVHHRACRKGKAYDQVQTGRWSRKGDIMTIRIETVNGVPDPRTDTYRILAESQTAQRYVYLPDNFEYNSRRVASNYEMPRCDLVS
;
A
#
# COMPACT_ATOMS: atom_id res chain seq x y z
N MET A 1 23.59 -11.72 7.35
CA MET A 1 22.44 -12.37 6.68
C MET A 1 21.18 -11.96 7.43
N ALA A 2 20.25 -11.26 6.80
CA ALA A 2 18.98 -10.91 7.45
C ALA A 2 17.99 -12.07 7.27
N SER A 3 17.44 -12.58 8.37
CA SER A 3 16.43 -13.66 8.33
C SER A 3 15.16 -13.19 7.60
N PRO A 4 14.49 -14.05 6.80
CA PRO A 4 13.27 -13.67 6.10
C PRO A 4 12.14 -13.20 7.04
N ALA A 5 12.15 -13.62 8.31
CA ALA A 5 11.24 -13.12 9.34
C ALA A 5 11.43 -11.61 9.59
N ALA A 6 12.67 -11.12 9.71
CA ALA A 6 12.96 -9.71 9.97
C ALA A 6 12.58 -8.79 8.80
N ALA A 7 12.58 -9.31 7.56
CA ALA A 7 12.14 -8.57 6.38
C ALA A 7 10.60 -8.53 6.29
N ALA A 8 9.90 -9.61 6.66
CA ALA A 8 8.45 -9.60 6.75
C ALA A 8 7.95 -8.63 7.84
N ASP A 9 8.68 -8.51 8.95
CA ASP A 9 8.37 -7.57 10.04
C ASP A 9 8.35 -6.11 9.57
N LEU A 10 9.23 -5.75 8.61
CA LEU A 10 9.25 -4.41 8.04
C LEU A 10 8.07 -4.12 7.12
N GLN A 11 7.31 -5.13 6.68
CA GLN A 11 6.08 -4.91 5.92
C GLN A 11 4.86 -4.74 6.83
N ILE A 12 4.81 -5.48 7.95
CA ILE A 12 3.71 -5.47 8.91
C ILE A 12 3.54 -4.06 9.50
N GLY A 13 2.30 -3.57 9.51
CA GLY A 13 1.95 -2.26 10.09
C GLY A 13 0.97 -1.45 9.24
N THR A 14 0.85 -0.17 9.57
CA THR A 14 0.08 0.79 8.80
C THR A 14 1.01 1.78 8.09
N TRP A 15 0.83 1.91 6.79
CA TRP A 15 1.65 2.72 5.91
C TRP A 15 0.79 3.72 5.17
N PHE A 16 1.27 4.95 5.05
CA PHE A 16 0.60 6.00 4.31
C PHE A 16 1.52 6.52 3.22
N GLY A 17 0.99 6.68 2.01
CA GLY A 17 1.72 7.24 0.87
C GLY A 17 0.82 8.03 -0.06
N HIS A 18 1.46 8.62 -1.07
CA HIS A 18 0.82 9.38 -2.12
C HIS A 18 1.21 8.82 -3.49
N GLY A 19 0.37 9.13 -4.47
CA GLY A 19 0.57 8.78 -5.86
C GLY A 19 -0.07 7.45 -6.25
N GLN A 20 -0.50 7.44 -7.51
CA GLN A 20 -0.87 6.31 -8.34
C GLN A 20 -0.32 6.59 -9.76
N PRO A 21 -0.14 5.58 -10.62
CA PRO A 21 0.43 5.76 -11.96
C PRO A 21 -0.23 6.87 -12.79
N SER A 22 -1.54 7.04 -12.62
CA SER A 22 -2.34 8.04 -13.34
C SER A 22 -2.80 9.23 -12.47
N ASP A 23 -2.47 9.26 -11.18
CA ASP A 23 -2.93 10.30 -10.25
C ASP A 23 -1.91 10.52 -9.13
N LYS A 24 -1.08 11.57 -9.28
CA LYS A 24 -0.07 11.94 -8.27
C LYS A 24 -0.67 12.44 -6.96
N ALA A 25 -1.90 12.96 -7.00
CA ALA A 25 -2.59 13.50 -5.82
C ALA A 25 -3.38 12.43 -5.06
N ALA A 26 -3.49 11.22 -5.62
CA ALA A 26 -4.10 10.10 -4.92
C ALA A 26 -3.29 9.77 -3.65
N MET A 27 -3.99 9.26 -2.66
CA MET A 27 -3.43 8.83 -1.37
C MET A 27 -3.81 7.37 -1.14
N TYR A 28 -3.02 6.69 -0.31
CA TYR A 28 -3.34 5.35 0.13
C TYR A 28 -2.91 5.11 1.57
N ILE A 29 -3.67 4.26 2.27
CA ILE A 29 -3.31 3.67 3.56
C ILE A 29 -3.33 2.16 3.43
N ASP A 30 -2.15 1.53 3.55
CA ASP A 30 -2.01 0.08 3.61
C ASP A 30 -1.99 -0.39 5.06
N ARG A 31 -2.80 -1.39 5.38
CA ARG A 31 -2.75 -2.13 6.64
C ARG A 31 -2.33 -3.56 6.34
N MET A 32 -1.08 -3.88 6.69
CA MET A 32 -0.44 -5.17 6.44
C MET A 32 -0.38 -5.94 7.76
N ASN A 33 -1.13 -7.04 7.87
CA ASN A 33 -1.26 -7.79 9.12
C ASN A 33 -0.25 -8.95 9.20
N PRO A 34 0.13 -9.38 10.42
CA PRO A 34 1.06 -10.52 10.61
C PRO A 34 0.58 -11.85 10.04
N ASP A 35 -0.73 -12.04 9.90
CA ASP A 35 -1.33 -13.25 9.33
C ASP A 35 -1.26 -13.31 7.79
N GLY A 36 -0.65 -12.30 7.17
CA GLY A 36 -0.56 -12.18 5.72
C GLY A 36 -1.82 -11.60 5.09
N SER A 37 -2.81 -11.13 5.84
CA SER A 37 -3.92 -10.35 5.30
C SER A 37 -3.53 -8.89 5.10
N PHE A 38 -4.15 -8.22 4.12
CA PHE A 38 -4.02 -6.79 3.97
C PHE A 38 -5.36 -6.11 3.67
N ARG A 39 -5.39 -4.81 3.96
CA ARG A 39 -6.44 -3.89 3.53
C ARG A 39 -5.78 -2.59 3.10
N VAL A 40 -6.04 -2.17 1.87
CA VAL A 40 -5.67 -0.84 1.38
C VAL A 40 -6.91 0.03 1.26
N HIS A 41 -6.80 1.28 1.66
CA HIS A 41 -7.78 2.34 1.39
C HIS A 41 -7.11 3.38 0.49
N HIS A 42 -7.58 3.49 -0.74
CA HIS A 42 -7.19 4.54 -1.68
C HIS A 42 -8.18 5.71 -1.63
N ARG A 43 -7.66 6.92 -1.80
CA ARG A 43 -8.45 8.14 -2.01
C ARG A 43 -7.90 8.92 -3.19
N ALA A 44 -8.73 9.15 -4.19
CA ALA A 44 -8.47 10.18 -5.20
C ALA A 44 -9.24 11.46 -4.85
N CYS A 45 -8.62 12.61 -5.10
CA CYS A 45 -9.22 13.92 -4.85
C CYS A 45 -9.46 14.63 -6.18
N ARG A 46 -10.72 14.73 -6.61
CA ARG A 46 -11.09 15.41 -7.86
C ARG A 46 -12.00 16.58 -7.55
N LYS A 47 -11.54 17.80 -7.84
CA LYS A 47 -12.28 19.05 -7.60
C LYS A 47 -12.78 19.16 -6.13
N GLY A 48 -11.90 18.84 -5.17
CA GLY A 48 -12.21 18.86 -3.74
C GLY A 48 -13.09 17.70 -3.24
N LYS A 49 -13.56 16.80 -4.12
CA LYS A 49 -14.36 15.63 -3.75
C LYS A 49 -13.47 14.39 -3.60
N ALA A 50 -13.71 13.66 -2.51
CA ALA A 50 -13.05 12.39 -2.26
C ALA A 50 -13.73 11.25 -3.02
N TYR A 51 -12.93 10.41 -3.66
CA TYR A 51 -13.34 9.16 -4.30
C TYR A 51 -12.55 8.04 -3.65
N ASP A 52 -13.22 7.27 -2.81
CA ASP A 52 -12.59 6.23 -2.00
C ASP A 52 -12.76 4.85 -2.65
N GLN A 53 -11.72 4.04 -2.56
CA GLN A 53 -11.75 2.63 -2.91
C GLN A 53 -11.04 1.84 -1.82
N VAL A 54 -11.61 0.70 -1.45
CA VAL A 54 -11.00 -0.23 -0.50
C VAL A 54 -10.69 -1.52 -1.23
N GLN A 55 -9.48 -2.05 -1.05
CA GLN A 55 -9.15 -3.40 -1.51
C GLN A 55 -8.71 -4.26 -0.33
N THR A 56 -9.02 -5.55 -0.39
CA THR A 56 -8.62 -6.53 0.63
C THR A 56 -8.06 -7.77 -0.01
N GLY A 57 -7.21 -8.49 0.72
CA GLY A 57 -6.76 -9.80 0.31
C GLY A 57 -5.55 -10.27 1.11
N ARG A 58 -4.58 -10.86 0.42
CA ARG A 58 -3.37 -11.45 1.02
C ARG A 58 -2.10 -10.81 0.50
N TRP A 59 -1.09 -10.72 1.35
CA TRP A 59 0.26 -10.36 0.99
C TRP A 59 1.24 -11.49 1.31
N SER A 60 2.32 -11.55 0.55
CA SER A 60 3.45 -12.44 0.81
C SER A 60 4.73 -11.80 0.28
N ARG A 61 5.88 -12.28 0.78
CA ARG A 61 7.19 -11.75 0.39
C ARG A 61 8.19 -12.87 0.21
N LYS A 62 9.00 -12.78 -0.85
CA LYS A 62 10.16 -13.63 -1.09
C LYS A 62 11.34 -12.76 -1.54
N GLY A 63 12.33 -12.59 -0.67
CA GLY A 63 13.44 -11.68 -0.92
C GLY A 63 12.98 -10.24 -1.00
N ASP A 64 13.30 -9.55 -2.09
CA ASP A 64 12.87 -8.18 -2.40
C ASP A 64 11.53 -8.11 -3.14
N ILE A 65 10.92 -9.25 -3.47
CA ILE A 65 9.62 -9.29 -4.17
C ILE A 65 8.48 -9.42 -3.16
N MET A 66 7.57 -8.45 -3.20
CA MET A 66 6.29 -8.47 -2.50
C MET A 66 5.17 -8.76 -3.49
N THR A 67 4.32 -9.72 -3.14
CA THR A 67 3.15 -10.12 -3.91
C THR A 67 1.89 -9.78 -3.13
N ILE A 68 1.02 -8.98 -3.73
CA ILE A 68 -0.30 -8.61 -3.21
C ILE A 68 -1.35 -9.34 -4.05
N ARG A 69 -2.07 -10.26 -3.43
CA ARG A 69 -3.23 -10.93 -4.03
C ARG A 69 -4.48 -10.20 -3.56
N ILE A 70 -5.03 -9.37 -4.44
CA ILE A 70 -6.31 -8.70 -4.21
C ILE A 70 -7.41 -9.75 -4.38
N GLU A 71 -8.36 -9.76 -3.45
CA GLU A 71 -9.52 -10.65 -3.45
C GLU A 71 -10.81 -9.87 -3.70
N THR A 72 -10.95 -8.70 -3.06
CA THR A 72 -12.11 -7.83 -3.27
C THR A 72 -11.72 -6.37 -3.46
N VAL A 73 -12.55 -5.67 -4.22
CA VAL A 73 -12.56 -4.21 -4.35
C VAL A 73 -13.95 -3.71 -3.96
N ASN A 74 -14.03 -2.86 -2.94
CA ASN A 74 -15.27 -2.38 -2.35
C ASN A 74 -16.23 -3.53 -1.95
N GLY A 75 -15.69 -4.66 -1.51
CA GLY A 75 -16.44 -5.86 -1.14
C GLY A 75 -16.92 -6.72 -2.31
N VAL A 76 -16.70 -6.29 -3.56
CA VAL A 76 -17.00 -7.08 -4.75
C VAL A 76 -15.77 -7.92 -5.13
N PRO A 77 -15.91 -9.22 -5.43
CA PRO A 77 -14.80 -10.03 -5.89
C PRO A 77 -14.15 -9.45 -7.15
N ASP A 78 -12.84 -9.21 -7.08
CA ASP A 78 -12.01 -8.71 -8.19
C ASP A 78 -10.59 -9.29 -8.05
N PRO A 79 -10.44 -10.61 -8.28
CA PRO A 79 -9.19 -11.30 -8.00
C PRO A 79 -8.10 -10.91 -8.99
N ARG A 80 -7.04 -10.27 -8.49
CA ARG A 80 -5.83 -9.99 -9.27
C ARG A 80 -4.59 -10.03 -8.40
N THR A 81 -3.44 -10.14 -9.05
CA THR A 81 -2.15 -10.18 -8.36
C THR A 81 -1.28 -9.03 -8.82
N ASP A 82 -0.88 -8.20 -7.86
CA ASP A 82 0.07 -7.14 -8.05
C ASP A 82 1.43 -7.57 -7.48
N THR A 83 2.49 -7.26 -8.21
CA THR A 83 3.86 -7.60 -7.81
C THR A 83 4.71 -6.36 -7.73
N TYR A 84 5.42 -6.22 -6.62
CA TYR A 84 6.27 -5.09 -6.32
C TYR A 84 7.68 -5.55 -5.99
N ARG A 85 8.69 -4.76 -6.37
CA ARG A 85 10.06 -4.91 -5.88
C ARG A 85 10.33 -3.85 -4.82
N ILE A 86 10.77 -4.27 -3.64
CA ILE A 86 11.19 -3.42 -2.55
C ILE A 86 12.59 -2.88 -2.87
N LEU A 87 12.73 -1.56 -2.91
CA LEU A 87 13.97 -0.86 -3.22
C LEU A 87 14.72 -0.48 -1.95
N ALA A 88 14.00 0.01 -0.94
CA ALA A 88 14.53 0.35 0.37
C ALA A 88 13.41 0.30 1.41
N GLU A 89 13.75 -0.07 2.64
CA GLU A 89 12.79 -0.12 3.74
C GLU A 89 13.49 0.10 5.08
N SER A 90 12.72 0.57 6.04
CA SER A 90 13.13 0.79 7.43
C SER A 90 11.89 0.68 8.32
N GLN A 91 12.07 0.90 9.62
CA GLN A 91 10.94 0.96 10.54
C GLN A 91 10.00 2.14 10.24
N THR A 92 10.43 3.19 9.53
CA THR A 92 9.63 4.41 9.35
C THR A 92 9.28 4.74 7.90
N ALA A 93 9.93 4.11 6.91
CA ALA A 93 9.72 4.39 5.50
C ALA A 93 9.90 3.15 4.62
N GLN A 94 9.17 3.10 3.51
CA GLN A 94 9.34 2.11 2.45
C GLN A 94 9.37 2.78 1.08
N ARG A 95 10.18 2.21 0.19
CA ARG A 95 10.27 2.51 -1.24
C ARG A 95 10.16 1.22 -2.02
N TYR A 96 9.24 1.17 -2.96
CA TYR A 96 8.99 -0.03 -3.75
C TYR A 96 8.45 0.36 -5.12
N VAL A 97 8.72 -0.47 -6.13
CA VAL A 97 8.27 -0.25 -7.50
C VAL A 97 7.23 -1.28 -7.87
N TYR A 98 6.12 -0.84 -8.44
CA TYR A 98 5.14 -1.71 -9.08
C TYR A 98 5.68 -2.19 -10.42
N LEU A 99 5.88 -3.50 -10.56
CA LEU A 99 6.62 -4.06 -11.69
C LEU A 99 5.93 -3.88 -13.05
N PRO A 100 4.59 -3.98 -13.18
CA PRO A 100 3.92 -3.81 -14.47
C PRO A 100 4.13 -2.43 -15.10
N ASP A 101 4.06 -1.36 -14.30
CA ASP A 101 4.12 0.03 -14.82
C ASP A 101 5.43 0.76 -14.48
N ASN A 102 6.35 0.09 -13.77
CA ASN A 102 7.58 0.67 -13.24
C ASN A 102 7.35 1.95 -12.41
N PHE A 103 6.22 2.02 -11.71
CA PHE A 103 5.85 3.17 -10.88
C PHE A 103 6.41 3.01 -9.46
N GLU A 104 7.19 3.99 -9.00
CA GLU A 104 7.76 3.98 -7.65
C GLU A 104 6.79 4.58 -6.62
N TYR A 105 6.55 3.82 -5.57
CA TYR A 105 5.80 4.22 -4.39
C TYR A 105 6.75 4.55 -3.23
N ASN A 106 6.35 5.55 -2.46
CA ASN A 106 7.02 5.99 -1.24
C ASN A 106 5.97 6.06 -0.13
N SER A 107 6.16 5.29 0.94
CA SER A 107 5.25 5.29 2.09
C SER A 107 6.01 5.53 3.39
N ARG A 108 5.31 6.10 4.37
CA ARG A 108 5.79 6.29 5.74
C ARG A 108 4.94 5.51 6.73
N ARG A 109 5.56 5.02 7.80
CA ARG A 109 4.84 4.34 8.86
C ARG A 109 3.97 5.33 9.61
N VAL A 110 2.75 4.93 9.94
CA VAL A 110 1.79 5.72 10.71
C VAL A 110 1.18 4.88 11.82
N ALA A 111 0.51 5.55 12.77
CA ALA A 111 -0.22 4.86 13.82
C ALA A 111 -1.32 3.95 13.23
N SER A 112 -1.68 2.88 13.95
CA SER A 112 -2.69 1.92 13.48
C SER A 112 -4.08 2.53 13.28
N ASN A 113 -4.39 3.57 14.06
CA ASN A 113 -5.62 4.36 13.98
C ASN A 113 -5.52 5.56 13.02
N TYR A 114 -4.46 5.65 12.20
CA TYR A 114 -4.33 6.75 11.24
C TYR A 114 -5.49 6.74 10.24
N GLU A 115 -6.07 7.92 10.02
CA GLU A 115 -7.19 8.14 9.14
C GLU A 115 -6.75 8.83 7.84
N MET A 116 -7.48 8.54 6.76
CA MET A 116 -7.21 9.12 5.45
C MET A 116 -7.38 10.64 5.50
N PRO A 117 -6.35 11.43 5.13
CA PRO A 117 -6.46 12.87 5.06
C PRO A 117 -7.60 13.32 4.15
N ARG A 118 -8.18 14.48 4.47
CA ARG A 118 -9.23 15.11 3.68
C ARG A 118 -8.65 15.76 2.43
N CYS A 119 -9.45 15.87 1.36
CA CYS A 119 -9.02 16.40 0.06
C CYS A 119 -8.79 17.92 0.03
N ASP A 120 -9.20 18.64 1.06
CA ASP A 120 -8.97 20.08 1.25
C ASP A 120 -7.53 20.39 1.69
N LEU A 121 -6.76 19.40 2.11
CA LEU A 121 -5.36 19.54 2.55
C LEU A 121 -4.32 19.24 1.44
N VAL A 122 -4.76 18.88 0.24
CA VAL A 122 -3.89 18.45 -0.89
C VAL A 122 -3.92 19.47 -2.05
N SER A 123 -4.22 20.74 -1.76
CA SER A 123 -4.15 21.84 -2.75
C SER A 123 -2.74 22.39 -2.92
#